data_AF-A0A9Q4BS01-F1
#
_entry.id   AF-A0A9Q4BS01-F1
#
_cell.length_a   1.000
_cell.length_b   1.000
_cell.length_c   1.000
_cell.angle_alpha   90.00
_cell.angle_beta   90.00
_cell.angle_gamma   90.00
#
_symmetry.space_group_name_H-M   'P 1'
#
loop_
_entity.id
_entity.type
_entity.pdbx_description
1 polymer ?
#
loop_
_entity_poly.entity_id
_entity_poly.type
_entity_poly.pdbx_seq_one_letter_code
_entity_poly.pdbx_strand_id
1 'polypeptide(L)'
;MKNISTTNSATEQSATESQDSQVFKNIKSYFLNPVKGGIFGFAAFFGLLSGIKYFSYLVGSQAKFSLDIADVTLSLLGFVLVFLIKFLENFQEKEPGIGK
;
A
#
# COMPACT_ATOMS: atom_id res chain seq x y z
N MET A 1 61.30 -14.02 11.60
CA MET A 1 60.81 -15.36 11.22
C MET A 1 59.31 -15.41 11.43
N LYS A 2 58.59 -15.84 10.39
CA LYS A 2 57.15 -16.11 10.34
C LYS A 2 56.78 -17.12 11.42
N ASN A 3 55.56 -17.04 11.95
CA ASN A 3 54.73 -18.21 12.26
C ASN A 3 53.27 -17.81 12.09
N ILE A 4 52.74 -18.18 10.91
CA ILE A 4 51.32 -18.26 10.60
C ILE A 4 50.94 -19.71 10.85
N SER A 5 49.87 -19.94 11.61
CA SER A 5 49.11 -21.19 11.56
C SER A 5 47.64 -20.87 11.73
N THR A 6 47.00 -20.77 10.57
CA THR A 6 45.57 -20.89 10.30
C THR A 6 45.00 -22.18 10.91
N THR A 7 43.80 -22.14 11.51
CA THR A 7 42.70 -23.11 11.28
C THR A 7 41.46 -22.78 12.13
N ASN A 8 40.45 -22.25 11.44
CA ASN A 8 39.04 -22.67 11.44
C ASN A 8 38.19 -22.65 12.74
N SER A 9 37.23 -21.71 12.73
CA SER A 9 35.77 -21.96 12.68
C SER A 9 35.04 -22.73 13.80
N ALA A 10 33.87 -22.18 14.14
CA ALA A 10 32.82 -22.62 15.08
C ALA A 10 33.09 -22.21 16.53
N THR A 11 32.31 -21.33 17.16
CA THR A 11 30.84 -21.32 17.15
C THR A 11 30.33 -19.89 17.32
N GLU A 12 29.81 -19.33 16.23
CA GLU A 12 28.96 -18.14 16.19
C GLU A 12 27.60 -18.49 16.80
N GLN A 13 27.27 -17.95 17.96
CA GLN A 13 25.90 -17.96 18.50
C GLN A 13 25.75 -16.79 19.48
N SER A 14 25.65 -15.55 18.96
CA SER A 14 25.18 -14.36 19.70
C SER A 14 25.04 -13.16 18.75
N ALA A 15 24.17 -13.21 17.72
CA ALA A 15 23.77 -12.00 16.98
C ALA A 15 22.60 -12.28 16.02
N THR A 16 21.39 -12.52 16.50
CA THR A 16 20.21 -12.54 15.60
C THR A 16 18.89 -12.19 16.30
N GLU A 17 18.87 -11.13 17.11
CA GLU A 17 17.61 -10.49 17.53
C GLU A 17 17.81 -8.98 17.57
N SER A 18 17.54 -8.29 16.47
CA SER A 18 17.33 -6.81 16.44
C SER A 18 17.10 -6.24 15.04
N GLN A 19 17.53 -6.92 13.97
CA GLN A 19 17.47 -6.37 12.61
C GLN A 19 16.10 -6.51 11.93
N ASP A 20 15.34 -7.57 12.22
CA ASP A 20 14.02 -7.79 11.60
C ASP A 20 13.03 -6.66 11.95
N SER A 21 13.02 -6.20 13.20
CA SER A 21 12.05 -5.20 13.65
C SER A 21 12.16 -3.85 12.94
N GLN A 22 13.35 -3.47 12.45
CA GLN A 22 13.56 -2.22 11.72
C GLN A 22 13.20 -2.33 10.24
N VAL A 23 13.54 -3.45 9.59
CA VAL A 23 13.22 -3.68 8.16
C VAL A 23 11.71 -3.80 7.96
N PHE A 24 11.01 -4.54 8.83
CA PHE A 24 9.55 -4.62 8.81
C PHE A 24 8.88 -3.26 9.08
N LYS A 25 9.46 -2.41 9.95
CA LYS A 25 8.94 -1.06 10.22
C LYS A 25 9.00 -0.16 8.99
N ASN A 26 10.12 -0.21 8.27
CA ASN A 26 10.33 0.64 7.10
C ASN A 26 9.46 0.18 5.92
N ILE A 27 9.39 -1.12 5.64
CA ILE A 27 8.53 -1.68 4.58
C ILE A 27 7.04 -1.40 4.87
N LYS A 28 6.61 -1.50 6.14
CA LYS A 28 5.25 -1.11 6.54
C LYS A 28 4.96 0.33 6.10
N SER A 29 5.86 1.27 6.36
CA SER A 29 5.63 2.68 6.04
C SER A 29 5.44 2.92 4.54
N TYR A 30 6.26 2.26 3.70
CA TYR A 30 6.19 2.40 2.25
C TYR A 30 4.92 1.81 1.63
N PHE A 31 4.34 0.78 2.24
CA PHE A 31 3.13 0.13 1.73
C PHE A 31 1.85 0.64 2.39
N LEU A 32 1.89 1.06 3.66
CA LEU A 32 0.70 1.57 4.37
C LEU A 32 0.18 2.88 3.77
N ASN A 33 1.06 3.79 3.37
CA ASN A 33 0.64 5.08 2.83
C ASN A 33 -0.14 4.91 1.50
N PRO A 34 0.34 4.11 0.53
CA PRO A 34 -0.43 3.74 -0.65
C PRO A 34 -1.72 3.00 -0.34
N VAL A 35 -1.72 2.03 0.58
CA VAL A 35 -2.93 1.27 0.94
C VAL A 35 -4.00 2.18 1.54
N LYS A 36 -3.63 3.11 2.43
CA LYS A 36 -4.57 4.10 2.97
C LYS A 36 -5.17 4.98 1.86
N GLY A 37 -4.35 5.40 0.90
CA GLY A 37 -4.83 6.11 -0.29
C GLY A 37 -5.80 5.28 -1.11
N GLY A 38 -5.47 4.03 -1.39
CA GLY A 38 -6.36 3.12 -2.10
C GLY A 38 -7.70 2.95 -1.41
N ILE A 39 -7.72 2.75 -0.09
CA ILE A 39 -8.98 2.63 0.68
C ILE A 39 -9.82 3.91 0.54
N PHE A 40 -9.18 5.08 0.57
CA PHE A 40 -9.87 6.35 0.33
C PHE A 40 -10.45 6.43 -1.09
N GLY A 41 -9.67 6.05 -2.11
CA GLY A 41 -10.13 5.99 -3.49
C GLY A 41 -11.31 5.03 -3.69
N PHE A 42 -11.28 3.87 -3.06
CA PHE A 42 -12.41 2.93 -3.02
C PHE A 42 -13.65 3.57 -2.42
N ALA A 43 -13.53 4.16 -1.23
CA ALA A 43 -14.66 4.75 -0.52
C ALA A 43 -15.30 5.91 -1.32
N ALA A 44 -14.48 6.73 -1.97
CA ALA A 44 -14.96 7.82 -2.83
C ALA A 44 -15.75 7.30 -4.03
N PHE A 45 -15.22 6.32 -4.77
CA PHE A 45 -15.90 5.73 -5.93
C PHE A 45 -17.15 4.95 -5.54
N PHE A 46 -17.06 4.14 -4.49
CA PHE A 46 -18.20 3.38 -3.98
C PHE A 46 -19.31 4.30 -3.48
N GLY A 47 -18.94 5.37 -2.76
CA GLY A 47 -19.88 6.41 -2.33
C GLY A 47 -20.54 7.12 -3.51
N LEU A 48 -19.77 7.45 -4.55
CA LEU A 48 -20.31 8.06 -5.77
C LEU A 48 -21.30 7.12 -6.48
N LEU A 49 -20.93 5.87 -6.72
CA LEU A 49 -21.81 4.88 -7.38
C LEU A 49 -23.08 4.61 -6.56
N SER A 50 -22.92 4.42 -5.24
CA SER A 50 -24.04 4.25 -4.32
C SER A 50 -24.94 5.48 -4.32
N GLY A 51 -24.35 6.68 -4.31
CA GLY A 51 -25.08 7.95 -4.37
C GLY A 51 -25.87 8.12 -5.66
N ILE A 52 -25.28 7.80 -6.82
CA ILE A 52 -25.96 7.84 -8.11
C ILE A 52 -27.12 6.85 -8.14
N LYS A 53 -26.91 5.59 -7.76
CA LYS A 53 -27.97 4.59 -7.72
C LYS A 53 -29.09 4.94 -6.74
N TYR A 54 -28.72 5.50 -5.58
CA TYR A 54 -29.68 6.00 -4.61
C TYR A 54 -30.49 7.17 -5.16
N PHE A 55 -29.84 8.12 -5.84
CA PHE A 55 -30.52 9.22 -6.51
C PHE A 55 -31.46 8.73 -7.62
N SER A 56 -31.03 7.78 -8.44
CA SER A 56 -31.88 7.15 -9.47
C SER A 56 -33.11 6.45 -8.87
N TYR A 57 -32.97 5.85 -7.70
CA TYR A 57 -34.10 5.30 -6.95
C TYR A 57 -35.04 6.42 -6.45
N LEU A 58 -34.51 7.50 -5.88
CA LEU A 58 -35.32 8.64 -5.40
C LEU A 58 -36.14 9.31 -6.51
N VAL A 59 -35.57 9.44 -7.70
CA VAL A 59 -36.25 10.03 -8.86
C VAL A 59 -37.25 9.05 -9.51
N GLY A 60 -37.33 7.81 -9.02
CA GLY A 60 -38.26 6.79 -9.54
C GLY A 60 -37.81 6.18 -10.88
N SER A 61 -36.57 6.43 -11.31
CA SER A 61 -36.01 5.81 -12.51
C SER A 61 -35.73 4.32 -12.33
N GLN A 62 -35.47 3.89 -11.10
CA GLN A 62 -35.25 2.50 -10.73
C GLN A 62 -36.30 2.11 -9.69
N ALA A 63 -37.01 0.99 -9.91
CA ALA A 63 -38.06 0.54 -8.99
C ALA A 63 -37.52 0.01 -7.66
N LYS A 64 -36.24 -0.40 -7.62
CA LYS A 64 -35.58 -0.94 -6.44
C LYS A 64 -34.14 -0.42 -6.38
N PHE A 65 -33.68 -0.10 -5.18
CA PHE A 65 -32.27 0.14 -4.92
C PHE A 65 -31.53 -1.20 -4.84
N SER A 66 -30.59 -1.44 -5.77
CA SER A 66 -29.74 -2.64 -5.78
C SER A 66 -28.30 -2.24 -6.06
N LEU A 67 -27.39 -2.68 -5.20
CA LEU A 67 -25.95 -2.63 -5.43
C LEU A 67 -25.50 -4.00 -5.92
N ASP A 68 -24.84 -4.02 -7.07
CA ASP A 68 -24.38 -5.24 -7.72
C ASP A 68 -22.89 -5.42 -7.48
N ILE A 69 -22.41 -6.67 -7.64
CA ILE A 69 -20.98 -6.97 -7.52
C ILE A 69 -20.14 -6.18 -8.53
N ALA A 70 -20.74 -5.81 -9.67
CA ALA A 70 -20.12 -4.94 -10.66
C ALA A 70 -19.80 -3.55 -10.09
N ASP A 71 -20.63 -2.98 -9.22
CA ASP A 71 -20.37 -1.67 -8.61
C ASP A 71 -19.18 -1.73 -7.66
N VAL A 72 -19.08 -2.81 -6.87
CA VAL A 72 -17.95 -3.05 -5.96
C VAL A 72 -16.65 -3.24 -6.76
N THR A 73 -16.72 -4.00 -7.85
CA THR A 73 -15.59 -4.24 -8.76
C THR A 73 -15.15 -2.95 -9.46
N LEU A 74 -16.10 -2.10 -9.85
CA LEU A 74 -15.79 -0.80 -10.43
C LEU A 74 -15.22 0.17 -9.38
N SER A 75 -15.66 0.07 -8.13
CA SER A 75 -15.11 0.86 -7.01
C SER A 75 -13.67 0.48 -6.67
N LEU A 76 -13.30 -0.80 -6.85
CA LEU A 76 -11.92 -1.28 -6.75
C LEU A 76 -10.99 -0.59 -7.76
N LEU A 77 -11.51 -0.07 -8.88
CA LEU A 77 -10.70 0.76 -9.78
C LEU A 77 -10.23 2.04 -9.08
N GLY A 78 -11.12 2.68 -8.30
CA GLY A 78 -10.76 3.83 -7.46
C GLY A 78 -9.68 3.50 -6.44
N PHE A 79 -9.71 2.29 -5.86
CA PHE A 79 -8.63 1.78 -5.02
C PHE A 79 -7.31 1.73 -5.78
N VAL A 80 -7.31 1.04 -6.92
CA VAL A 80 -6.10 0.76 -7.69
C VAL A 80 -5.47 2.06 -8.19
N LEU A 81 -6.25 3.02 -8.69
CA LEU A 81 -5.72 4.31 -9.15
C LEU A 81 -5.01 5.07 -8.02
N VAL A 82 -5.69 5.30 -6.89
CA VAL A 82 -5.12 6.11 -5.80
C VAL A 82 -3.96 5.37 -5.13
N PHE A 83 -4.06 4.04 -5.02
CA PHE A 83 -2.96 3.20 -4.56
C PHE A 83 -1.73 3.37 -5.45
N LEU A 84 -1.87 3.25 -6.78
CA LEU A 84 -0.77 3.38 -7.73
C LEU A 84 -0.14 4.76 -7.68
N ILE A 85 -0.95 5.84 -7.62
CA ILE A 85 -0.44 7.22 -7.52
C ILE A 85 0.43 7.36 -6.27
N LYS A 86 -0.09 7.02 -5.10
CA LYS A 86 0.67 7.11 -3.85
C LYS A 86 1.85 6.15 -3.78
N PHE A 87 1.73 4.99 -4.42
CA PHE A 87 2.81 4.03 -4.54
C PHE A 87 3.95 4.65 -5.35
N LEU A 88 3.67 5.22 -6.52
CA LEU A 88 4.65 5.91 -7.36
C LEU A 88 5.25 7.14 -6.69
N GLU A 89 4.47 7.94 -5.97
CA GLU A 89 4.96 9.08 -5.17
C GLU A 89 6.03 8.63 -4.17
N ASN A 90 5.77 7.52 -3.45
CA ASN A 90 6.73 6.95 -2.50
C ASN A 90 8.06 6.48 -3.14
N PHE A 91 8.12 6.26 -4.46
CA PHE A 91 9.37 5.93 -5.17
C PHE A 91 10.12 7.16 -5.69
N GLN A 92 9.43 8.26 -5.97
CA GLN A 92 10.03 9.47 -6.54
C GLN A 92 10.75 10.33 -5.49
N GLU A 93 10.42 10.20 -4.21
CA GLU A 93 10.99 10.99 -3.12
C GLU A 93 12.43 10.58 -2.73
N LYS A 94 13.09 9.76 -3.56
CA LYS A 94 14.44 9.21 -3.33
C LYS A 94 15.51 9.70 -4.30
N GLU A 95 15.33 10.86 -4.92
CA GLU A 95 16.47 11.59 -5.45
C GLU A 95 17.10 12.46 -4.35
N PRO A 96 18.34 12.15 -3.88
CA PRO A 96 19.13 13.13 -3.14
C PRO A 96 19.52 14.25 -4.10
N GLY A 97 18.62 15.21 -4.28
CA GLY A 97 18.91 16.46 -4.94
C GLY A 97 20.01 17.18 -4.17
N ILE A 98 21.22 17.18 -4.75
CA ILE A 98 22.22 18.20 -4.50
C ILE A 98 21.56 19.53 -4.87
N GLY A 99 21.07 20.25 -3.86
CA GLY A 99 20.43 21.54 -4.01
C GLY A 99 20.41 22.21 -2.65
N LYS A 100 21.51 22.89 -2.36
CA LYS A 100 21.67 23.82 -1.25
C LYS A 100 20.63 24.93 -1.29
#